data_AF-A0A933AFW3-F1
#
_entry.id   AF-A0A933AFW3-F1
#
_cell.length_a   1.000
_cell.length_b   1.000
_cell.length_c   1.000
_cell.angle_alpha   90.00
_cell.angle_beta   90.00
_cell.angle_gamma   90.00
#
_symmetry.space_group_name_H-M   'P 1'
#
loop_
_entity.id
_entity.type
_entity.pdbx_description
1 polymer ?
#
loop_
_entity_poly.entity_id
_entity_poly.type
_entity_poly.pdbx_seq_one_letter_code
_entity_poly.pdbx_strand_id
1 'polypeptide(L)' 'MEQLKLNYFEAKLIDSLGVIELITEVEDHFGISFTDRDFQDRRFSTIGGLEEIIMERAGQAVRGEGGSPTA' A
#
# COMPACT_ATOMS: atom_id res chain seq x y z
N MET A 1 9.63 -2.55 18.01
CA MET A 1 8.33 -1.91 17.71
C MET A 1 8.43 -0.42 17.37
N GLU A 2 9.52 0.28 17.67
CA GLU A 2 9.66 1.72 17.37
C GLU A 2 9.83 2.04 15.88
N GLN A 3 10.47 1.14 15.11
CA GLN A 3 10.69 1.31 13.67
C GLN A 3 9.41 1.30 12.83
N LEU A 4 8.29 0.74 13.31
CA LEU A 4 7.02 0.74 12.57
C LEU A 4 6.43 2.16 12.43
N LYS A 5 6.81 3.09 13.32
CA LYS A 5 6.33 4.47 13.33
C LYS A 5 7.32 5.45 12.69
N LEU A 6 8.46 4.97 12.21
CA LEU A 6 9.48 5.79 11.59
C LEU A 6 8.97 6.28 10.24
N ASN A 7 9.00 7.60 10.03
CA ASN A 7 8.73 8.18 8.73
C ASN A 7 9.94 7.94 7.82
N TYR A 8 9.80 7.02 6.87
CA TYR A 8 10.91 6.59 6.02
C TYR A 8 11.32 7.66 4.98
N PHE A 9 10.45 8.63 4.68
CA PHE A 9 10.77 9.78 3.85
C PHE A 9 11.65 10.77 4.62
N GLU A 10 11.25 11.12 5.84
CA GLU A 10 12.02 12.05 6.69
C GLU A 10 13.37 11.46 7.09
N ALA A 11 13.40 10.15 7.34
CA ALA A 11 14.63 9.40 7.62
C ALA A 11 15.51 9.18 6.38
N LYS A 12 15.06 9.61 5.18
CA LYS A 12 15.75 9.42 3.89
C LYS A 12 16.14 7.97 3.61
N LEU A 13 15.32 7.02 4.06
CA LEU A 13 15.52 5.60 3.83
C LEU A 13 15.07 5.18 2.43
N ILE A 14 14.20 5.97 1.82
CA ILE A 14 13.69 5.77 0.48
C ILE A 14 13.69 7.10 -0.27
N ASP A 15 13.96 7.06 -1.56
CA ASP A 15 13.82 8.21 -2.46
C ASP A 15 12.53 8.10 -3.29
N SER A 16 12.31 9.08 -4.17
CA SER A 16 11.10 9.09 -5.01
C SER A 16 11.01 7.89 -5.95
N LEU A 17 12.13 7.33 -6.41
CA LEU A 17 12.12 6.17 -7.30
C LEU A 17 11.84 4.88 -6.52
N GLY A 18 12.50 4.71 -5.38
CA GLY A 18 12.27 3.58 -4.48
C GLY A 18 10.82 3.50 -4.00
N VAL A 19 10.13 4.64 -3.85
CA VAL A 19 8.70 4.65 -3.52
C VAL A 19 7.85 4.03 -4.63
N ILE A 20 8.16 4.34 -5.91
CA ILE A 20 7.46 3.76 -7.04
C ILE A 20 7.71 2.25 -7.12
N GLU A 21 8.95 1.82 -6.90
CA GLU A 21 9.31 0.39 -6.84
C GLU A 21 8.59 -0.32 -5.71
N LEU A 22 8.58 0.26 -4.50
CA LEU A 22 7.87 -0.27 -3.34
C LEU A 22 6.37 -0.44 -3.60
N ILE A 23 5.73 0.59 -4.16
CA ILE A 23 4.30 0.54 -4.51
C ILE A 23 4.05 -0.59 -5.51
N THR A 24 4.84 -0.65 -6.58
CA THR A 24 4.69 -1.63 -7.66
C THR A 24 4.83 -3.06 -7.14
N GLU A 25 5.86 -3.33 -6.33
CA GLU A 25 6.08 -4.65 -5.73
C GLU A 25 4.96 -5.04 -4.76
N VAL A 26 4.44 -4.10 -3.98
CA VAL A 26 3.32 -4.36 -3.06
C VAL A 26 2.03 -4.66 -3.83
N GLU A 27 1.74 -3.90 -4.89
CA GLU A 27 0.57 -4.15 -5.73
C GLU A 27 0.61 -5.53 -6.38
N ASP A 28 1.75 -5.91 -6.96
CA ASP A 28 1.95 -7.23 -7.58
C ASP A 28 1.91 -8.37 -6.55
N HIS A 29 2.62 -8.22 -5.42
CA HIS A 29 2.73 -9.28 -4.42
C HIS A 29 1.40 -9.58 -3.71
N PHE A 30 0.60 -8.55 -3.42
CA PHE A 30 -0.67 -8.70 -2.69
C PHE A 30 -1.90 -8.68 -3.60
N GLY A 31 -1.75 -8.42 -4.91
CA GLY A 31 -2.88 -8.29 -5.83
C GLY A 31 -3.80 -7.12 -5.48
N ILE A 32 -3.22 -6.01 -5.02
CA ILE A 32 -3.97 -4.79 -4.66
C ILE A 32 -3.64 -3.65 -5.61
N SER A 33 -4.42 -2.57 -5.54
CA SER A 33 -4.07 -1.31 -6.20
C SER A 33 -4.21 -0.16 -5.23
N PHE A 34 -3.16 0.65 -5.13
CA PHE A 34 -3.20 1.92 -4.42
C PHE A 34 -3.96 2.96 -5.25
N THR A 35 -4.46 3.96 -4.55
CA THR A 35 -5.22 5.08 -5.10
C THR A 35 -4.60 6.37 -4.61
N ASP A 36 -4.95 7.49 -5.26
CA ASP A 36 -4.51 8.82 -4.85
C ASP A 36 -4.82 9.14 -3.37
N ARG A 37 -5.89 8.54 -2.82
CA ARG A 37 -6.25 8.72 -1.41
C ARG A 37 -5.27 8.02 -0.47
N ASP A 38 -4.74 6.86 -0.85
CA ASP A 38 -3.77 6.14 -0.02
C ASP A 38 -2.45 6.91 0.05
N PHE A 39 -2.02 7.52 -1.06
CA PHE A 39 -0.79 8.34 -1.09
C PHE A 39 -0.91 9.64 -0.28
N GLN A 40 -2.13 10.15 -0.09
CA GLN A 40 -2.40 11.29 0.78
C GLN A 40 -2.59 10.89 2.26
N ASP A 41 -2.71 9.59 2.55
CA ASP A 41 -2.85 9.10 3.90
C ASP A 41 -1.51 9.22 4.65
N ARG A 42 -1.56 9.81 5.85
CA ARG A 42 -0.37 9.94 6.71
C ARG A 42 0.24 8.58 7.05
N ARG A 43 -0.58 7.54 7.12
CA ARG A 43 -0.16 6.15 7.37
C ARG A 43 0.82 5.65 6.32
N PHE A 44 0.70 6.12 5.08
CA PHE A 44 1.61 5.74 4.00
C PHE A 44 3.07 6.02 4.35
N SER A 45 3.37 7.07 5.12
CA SER A 45 4.75 7.45 5.43
C SER A 45 5.52 6.52 6.37
N THR A 46 4.90 5.48 6.91
CA THR A 46 5.49 4.57 7.90
C THR A 46 5.22 3.11 7.54
N ILE A 47 6.10 2.20 7.91
CA ILE A 47 5.91 0.76 7.61
C ILE A 47 4.65 0.21 8.28
N GLY A 48 4.38 0.58 9.54
CA GLY A 48 3.18 0.12 10.24
C GLY A 48 1.89 0.67 9.64
N GLY A 49 1.90 1.94 9.20
CA GLY A 49 0.74 2.51 8.53
C GLY A 49 0.54 1.94 7.11
N LEU A 50 1.61 1.64 6.39
CA LEU A 50 1.54 0.97 5.09
C LEU A 50 0.96 -0.45 5.24
N GLU A 51 1.37 -1.19 6.27
CA GLU A 51 0.78 -2.51 6.62
C GLU A 51 -0.74 -2.43 6.80
N GLU A 52 -1.22 -1.44 7.57
CA GLU A 52 -2.67 -1.22 7.75
C GLU A 52 -3.39 -0.97 6.43
N ILE A 53 -2.84 -0.11 5.56
CA ILE A 53 -3.42 0.18 4.24
C ILE A 53 -3.47 -1.09 3.38
N ILE A 54 -2.39 -1.88 3.35
CA ILE A 54 -2.33 -3.14 2.59
C ILE A 54 -3.40 -4.11 3.08
N MET A 55 -3.56 -4.27 4.40
CA MET A 55 -4.59 -5.15 4.97
C MET A 55 -6.01 -4.69 4.62
N GLU A 56 -6.28 -3.39 4.67
CA GLU A 56 -7.57 -2.82 4.27
C GLU A 56 -7.87 -3.10 2.78
N ARG A 57 -6.87 -2.93 1.90
CA ARG A 57 -7.00 -3.16 0.46
C ARG A 57 -7.13 -4.63 0.10
N ALA A 58 -6.31 -5.49 0.66
CA ALA A 58 -6.37 -6.94 0.43
C ALA A 58 -7.70 -7.53 0.92
N GLY A 59 -8.24 -7.04 2.04
CA GLY A 59 -9.58 -7.41 2.51
C GLY A 59 -10.72 -6.94 1.59
N GLN A 60 -10.50 -5.86 0.83
CA GLN A 60 -11.46 -5.35 -0.16
C GLN A 60 -11.36 -6.06 -1.51
N ALA A 61 -10.16 -6.49 -1.92
CA ALA A 61 -9.94 -7.24 -3.17
C ALA A 61 -10.77 -8.53 -3.23
N VAL A 62 -10.89 -9.25 -2.11
CA VAL A 62 -11.72 -10.47 -2.00
C VAL A 62 -13.22 -10.20 -2.17
N ARG A 63 -13.67 -8.94 -2.02
CA ARG A 63 -15.09 -8.55 -2.19
C ARG A 63 -15.38 -7.93 -3.56
N GLY A 64 -14.35 -7.68 -4.38
CA GLY A 64 -14.45 -6.89 -5.61
C GLY A 64 -14.70 -7.68 -6.90
N GLU A 65 -14.51 -9.00 -6.93
CA GLU A 65 -14.62 -9.79 -8.17
C GLU A 65 -15.84 -10.72 -8.14
N GLY A 66 -17.01 -10.11 -8.32
CA GLY A 66 -18.29 -10.76 -8.62
C GLY A 66 -18.92 -10.24 -9.92
N GLY A 67 -18.10 -9.83 -10.90
CA GLY A 67 -18.54 -9.26 -12.17
C GLY A 67 -18.69 -10.29 -13.30
N SER A 68 -19.86 -10.96 -13.33
CA SER A 68 -20.53 -11.67 -14.44
C SER A 68 -19.79 -12.76 -15.25
N PRO A 69 -20.24 -14.04 -15.18
CA PRO A 69 -20.13 -14.96 -16.31
C PRO A 69 -21.19 -14.56 -17.35
N THR A 70 -20.77 -14.07 -18.51
CA THR A 70 -21.69 -13.96 -19.65
C THR A 70 -21.48 -15.19 -20.52
N ALA A 71 -22.57 -15.95 -20.61
CA ALA A 71 -22.75 -17.21 -21.33
C ALA A 71 -22.53 -17.10 -22.84
#